data_AF-A0A960Q2H7-F1
#
_entry.id   AF-A0A960Q2H7-F1
#
_cell.length_a   1.000
_cell.length_b   1.000
_cell.length_c   1.000
_cell.angle_alpha   90.00
_cell.angle_beta   90.00
_cell.angle_gamma   90.00
#
_symmetry.space_group_name_H-M   'P 1'
#
loop_
_entity.id
_entity.type
_entity.pdbx_description
1 polymer ?
#
loop_
_entity_poly.entity_id
_entity_poly.type
_entity_poly.pdbx_seq_one_letter_code
_entity_poly.pdbx_strand_id
1 'polypeptide(L)'
;MPQPENRHMIVVSCGDPGGIGGEILLKALAAGASDLPVLLALPFGLARAWLGVLQAPREWQPRVWHADAEPPEKGLWCLPDEPGWPAVRFPAVAAVDAHSGLLAWRSLERAVDLVLENPGQRALVTAPIHKLAMHEAGFRWPGHTEYLEERGGKGPGLMWMHGPRLSVGLLCNHLPIKDVAAAVTASTLAHKIRLACAFLRDHGIDDELRVLGLDPHA
;
A
#
# COMPACT_ATOMS: atom_id res chain seq x y z
N MET A 1 -22.89 -6.47 -22.30
CA MET A 1 -23.32 -6.38 -20.89
C MET A 1 -22.89 -5.02 -20.38
N PRO A 2 -23.77 -4.23 -19.73
CA PRO A 2 -23.33 -3.00 -19.08
C PRO A 2 -22.27 -3.38 -18.03
N GLN A 3 -21.13 -2.67 -18.06
CA GLN A 3 -20.09 -2.79 -17.04
C GLN A 3 -20.74 -2.48 -15.68
N PRO A 4 -20.58 -3.31 -14.64
CA PRO A 4 -21.17 -3.00 -13.34
C PRO A 4 -20.60 -1.68 -12.84
N GLU A 5 -21.50 -0.73 -12.58
CA GLU A 5 -21.17 0.59 -12.07
C GLU A 5 -20.42 0.45 -10.73
N ASN A 6 -19.20 0.99 -10.71
CA ASN A 6 -18.35 1.25 -9.54
C ASN A 6 -18.00 0.05 -8.63
N ARG A 7 -17.14 -0.87 -9.11
CA ARG A 7 -16.46 -1.89 -8.28
C ARG A 7 -15.21 -1.40 -7.54
N HIS A 8 -15.00 -0.09 -7.47
CA HIS A 8 -13.76 0.47 -6.95
C HIS A 8 -13.63 0.31 -5.44
N MET A 9 -12.47 -0.15 -4.97
CA MET A 9 -12.19 -0.37 -3.56
C MET A 9 -10.73 -0.07 -3.23
N ILE A 10 -10.50 0.46 -2.03
CA ILE A 10 -9.15 0.59 -1.48
C ILE A 10 -8.87 -0.65 -0.62
N VAL A 11 -7.80 -1.38 -0.93
CA VAL A 11 -7.32 -2.50 -0.14
C VAL A 11 -6.16 -2.00 0.73
N VAL A 12 -6.27 -2.15 2.04
CA VAL A 12 -5.27 -1.71 3.01
C VAL A 12 -4.57 -2.91 3.61
N SER A 13 -3.24 -3.00 3.47
CA SER A 13 -2.45 -3.95 4.27
C SER A 13 -2.24 -3.36 5.68
N CYS A 14 -2.35 -4.18 6.73
CA CYS A 14 -2.33 -3.69 8.12
C CYS A 14 -0.99 -3.10 8.58
N GLY A 15 0.11 -3.42 7.87
CA GLY A 15 1.45 -3.02 8.30
C GLY A 15 1.84 -3.75 9.59
N ASP A 16 2.77 -3.18 10.36
CA ASP A 16 3.10 -3.69 11.69
C ASP A 16 1.94 -3.41 12.66
N PRO A 17 1.28 -4.45 13.21
CA PRO A 17 0.19 -4.29 14.17
C PRO A 17 0.58 -3.52 15.44
N GLY A 18 1.85 -3.57 15.85
CA GLY A 18 2.39 -2.83 16.99
C GLY A 18 2.85 -1.40 16.65
N GLY A 19 2.80 -1.01 15.38
CA GLY A 19 3.12 0.34 14.91
C GLY A 19 1.91 1.27 14.87
N ILE A 20 2.11 2.45 14.28
CA ILE A 20 1.09 3.51 14.20
C ILE A 20 0.06 3.31 13.06
N GLY A 21 0.20 2.25 12.26
CA GLY A 21 -0.58 2.07 11.03
C GLY A 21 -2.09 2.04 11.26
N GLY A 22 -2.54 1.33 12.29
CA GLY A 22 -3.95 1.24 12.64
C GLY A 22 -4.55 2.56 13.13
N GLU A 23 -3.80 3.31 13.94
CA GLU A 23 -4.24 4.64 14.40
C GLU A 23 -4.38 5.61 13.23
N ILE A 24 -3.44 5.59 12.29
CA ILE A 24 -3.49 6.44 11.10
C ILE A 24 -4.70 6.05 10.23
N LEU A 25 -4.93 4.75 10.02
CA LEU A 25 -6.09 4.27 9.27
C LEU A 25 -7.40 4.78 9.89
N LEU A 26 -7.58 4.62 11.21
CA LEU A 26 -8.77 5.08 11.90
C LEU A 26 -8.95 6.60 11.84
N LYS A 27 -7.88 7.36 12.06
CA LYS A 27 -7.90 8.84 11.95
C LYS A 27 -8.22 9.30 10.53
N ALA A 28 -7.66 8.65 9.52
CA ALA A 28 -7.94 8.96 8.12
C ALA A 28 -9.39 8.66 7.74
N LEU A 29 -9.92 7.51 8.16
CA LEU A 29 -11.32 7.14 7.96
C LEU A 29 -12.27 8.13 8.65
N ALA A 30 -12.00 8.47 9.92
CA ALA A 30 -12.77 9.46 10.66
C ALA A 30 -12.73 10.87 10.03
N ALA A 31 -11.62 11.22 9.39
CA ALA A 31 -11.46 12.47 8.63
C ALA A 31 -12.10 12.43 7.23
N GLY A 32 -12.73 11.31 6.83
CA GLY A 32 -13.36 11.18 5.53
C GLY A 32 -12.38 11.01 4.37
N ALA A 33 -11.21 10.41 4.60
CA ALA A 33 -10.15 10.27 3.58
C ALA A 33 -10.53 9.42 2.35
N SER A 34 -11.69 8.75 2.35
CA SER A 34 -12.19 8.03 1.19
C SER A 34 -13.71 7.99 1.14
N ASP A 35 -14.26 8.09 -0.09
CA ASP A 35 -15.65 7.79 -0.40
C ASP A 35 -15.85 6.36 -0.94
N LEU A 36 -14.75 5.63 -1.16
CA LEU A 36 -14.78 4.23 -1.56
C LEU A 36 -14.84 3.32 -0.33
N PRO A 37 -15.33 2.07 -0.48
CA PRO A 37 -15.12 1.04 0.51
C PRO A 37 -13.63 0.81 0.76
N VAL A 38 -13.28 0.58 2.03
CA VAL A 38 -11.92 0.24 2.45
C VAL A 38 -11.91 -1.18 2.98
N LEU A 39 -11.16 -2.06 2.32
CA LEU A 39 -10.95 -3.45 2.73
C LEU A 39 -9.60 -3.57 3.45
N LEU A 40 -9.62 -3.74 4.76
CA LEU A 40 -8.46 -4.16 5.53
C LEU A 40 -8.17 -5.63 5.22
N ALA A 41 -7.00 -5.92 4.66
CA ALA A 41 -6.57 -7.26 4.27
C ALA A 41 -6.17 -8.09 5.51
N LEU A 42 -7.14 -8.33 6.38
CA LEU A 42 -7.06 -9.16 7.57
C LEU A 42 -8.36 -9.98 7.71
N PRO A 43 -8.28 -11.20 8.25
CA PRO A 43 -9.45 -11.95 8.71
C PRO A 43 -10.26 -11.17 9.76
N PHE A 44 -11.57 -11.36 9.78
CA PHE A 44 -12.50 -10.64 10.66
C PHE A 44 -12.13 -10.71 12.14
N GLY A 45 -11.82 -11.89 12.67
CA GLY A 45 -11.42 -12.07 14.05
C GLY A 45 -10.15 -11.28 14.40
N LEU A 46 -9.16 -11.27 13.50
CA LEU A 46 -7.92 -10.52 13.68
C LEU A 46 -8.15 -9.01 13.56
N ALA A 47 -8.91 -8.57 12.56
CA ALA A 47 -9.29 -7.17 12.38
C ALA A 47 -10.02 -6.63 13.60
N ARG A 48 -11.02 -7.37 14.11
CA ARG A 48 -11.75 -7.03 15.34
C ARG A 48 -10.82 -6.96 16.56
N ALA A 49 -9.96 -7.95 16.76
CA ALA A 49 -9.04 -7.97 17.89
C ALA A 49 -8.09 -6.77 17.85
N TRP A 50 -7.54 -6.47 16.67
CA TRP A 50 -6.65 -5.34 16.45
C TRP A 50 -7.33 -4.00 16.71
N LEU A 51 -8.51 -3.78 16.10
CA LEU A 51 -9.30 -2.56 16.29
C LEU A 51 -9.83 -2.40 17.71
N GLY A 52 -10.08 -3.50 18.42
CA GLY A 52 -10.44 -3.48 19.85
C GLY A 52 -9.31 -2.94 20.72
N VAL A 53 -8.07 -3.33 20.46
CA VAL A 53 -6.90 -2.78 21.18
C VAL A 53 -6.70 -1.30 20.86
N LEU A 54 -6.94 -0.89 19.61
CA LEU A 54 -6.89 0.52 19.19
C LEU A 54 -8.09 1.34 19.69
N GLN A 55 -9.04 0.72 20.40
CA GLN A 55 -10.27 1.35 20.88
C GLN A 55 -11.05 2.05 19.76
N ALA A 56 -11.12 1.41 18.59
CA ALA A 56 -11.80 1.96 17.42
C ALA A 56 -13.27 2.32 17.74
N PRO A 57 -13.76 3.48 17.28
CA PRO A 57 -15.18 3.85 17.41
C PRO A 57 -16.11 2.78 16.83
N ARG A 58 -17.34 2.70 17.35
CA ARG A 58 -18.30 1.66 16.96
C ARG A 58 -18.64 1.71 15.46
N GLU A 59 -18.66 2.89 14.85
CA GLU A 59 -18.92 3.03 13.42
C GLU A 59 -17.79 2.46 12.53
N TRP A 60 -16.59 2.28 13.09
CA TRP A 60 -15.43 1.71 12.39
C TRP A 60 -15.17 0.25 12.77
N GLN A 61 -16.17 -0.45 13.31
CA GLN A 61 -16.13 -1.90 13.41
C GLN A 61 -16.18 -2.52 12.01
N PRO A 62 -15.29 -3.46 11.67
CA PRO A 62 -15.18 -3.96 10.31
C PRO A 62 -16.37 -4.86 9.99
N ARG A 63 -16.83 -4.82 8.74
CA ARG A 63 -17.81 -5.77 8.18
C ARG A 63 -17.08 -6.82 7.34
N VAL A 64 -17.63 -8.03 7.25
CA VAL A 64 -17.03 -9.10 6.43
C VAL A 64 -17.44 -8.91 4.98
N TRP A 65 -16.46 -8.87 4.08
CA TRP A 65 -16.70 -8.90 2.63
C TRP A 65 -16.26 -10.24 2.05
N HIS A 66 -17.07 -10.78 1.13
CA HIS A 66 -16.79 -12.02 0.42
C HIS A 66 -16.43 -11.73 -1.03
N ALA A 67 -15.47 -12.46 -1.59
CA ALA A 67 -14.94 -12.19 -2.94
C ALA A 67 -16.00 -12.19 -4.05
N ASP A 68 -17.03 -13.02 -3.89
CA ASP A 68 -18.14 -13.18 -4.84
C ASP A 68 -19.31 -12.21 -4.59
N ALA A 69 -19.24 -11.38 -3.54
CA ALA A 69 -20.26 -10.40 -3.22
C ALA A 69 -20.11 -9.13 -4.06
N GLU A 70 -21.20 -8.37 -4.18
CA GLU A 70 -21.15 -7.04 -4.79
C GLU A 70 -20.16 -6.12 -4.05
N PRO A 71 -19.62 -5.11 -4.75
CA PRO A 71 -18.74 -4.13 -4.14
C PRO A 71 -19.44 -3.49 -2.95
N PRO A 72 -18.77 -3.43 -1.80
CA PRO A 72 -19.44 -2.98 -0.60
C PRO A 72 -19.68 -1.48 -0.63
N GLU A 73 -20.70 -1.04 0.11
CA GLU A 73 -20.89 0.37 0.44
C GLU A 73 -19.68 0.96 1.19
N LYS A 74 -19.57 2.30 1.19
CA LYS A 74 -18.60 3.05 1.98
C LYS A 74 -18.54 2.51 3.42
N GLY A 75 -17.33 2.33 3.92
CA GLY A 75 -17.05 1.85 5.27
C GLY A 75 -15.84 0.93 5.32
N LEU A 76 -15.57 0.41 6.51
CA LEU A 76 -14.47 -0.52 6.75
C LEU A 76 -14.92 -1.97 6.63
N TRP A 77 -14.21 -2.72 5.81
CA TRP A 77 -14.43 -4.13 5.52
C TRP A 77 -13.18 -4.95 5.83
N CYS A 78 -13.35 -6.25 5.99
CA CYS A 78 -12.27 -7.20 6.20
C CYS A 78 -12.58 -8.53 5.51
N LEU A 79 -11.62 -9.44 5.55
CA LEU A 79 -11.76 -10.78 4.95
C LEU A 79 -12.53 -11.72 5.88
N PRO A 80 -13.14 -12.79 5.34
CA PRO A 80 -13.67 -13.86 6.17
C PRO A 80 -12.57 -14.53 7.00
N ASP A 81 -12.96 -15.13 8.13
CA ASP A 81 -12.02 -15.89 8.93
C ASP A 81 -11.58 -17.17 8.21
N GLU A 82 -10.26 -17.38 8.15
CA GLU A 82 -9.63 -18.56 7.58
C GLU A 82 -8.44 -19.01 8.45
N PRO A 83 -8.15 -20.32 8.51
CA PRO A 83 -7.03 -20.83 9.30
C PRO A 83 -5.68 -20.43 8.69
N GLY A 84 -4.62 -20.52 9.51
CA GLY A 84 -3.24 -20.31 9.04
C GLY A 84 -2.71 -18.88 9.17
N TRP A 85 -3.54 -17.95 9.64
CA TRP A 85 -3.08 -16.60 9.96
C TRP A 85 -2.39 -16.54 11.33
N PRO A 86 -1.28 -15.79 11.46
CA PRO A 86 -0.69 -15.51 12.76
C PRO A 86 -1.65 -14.65 13.60
N ALA A 87 -1.75 -14.95 14.90
CA ALA A 87 -2.56 -14.15 15.80
C ALA A 87 -2.06 -12.69 15.88
N VAL A 88 -2.95 -11.75 16.18
CA VAL A 88 -2.54 -10.38 16.49
C VAL A 88 -1.74 -10.38 17.80
N ARG A 89 -0.53 -9.83 17.76
CA ARG A 89 0.30 -9.58 18.93
C ARG A 89 0.74 -8.13 18.94
N PHE A 90 0.71 -7.55 20.12
CA PHE A 90 1.21 -6.21 20.38
C PHE A 90 2.46 -6.35 21.25
N PRO A 91 3.65 -6.27 20.66
CA PRO A 91 4.87 -6.31 21.45
C PRO A 91 4.92 -5.11 22.41
N ALA A 92 5.74 -5.22 23.45
CA ALA A 92 6.07 -4.07 24.27
C ALA A 92 6.62 -2.93 23.41
N VAL A 93 6.44 -1.68 23.84
CA VAL A 93 6.91 -0.50 23.09
C VAL A 93 8.39 -0.67 22.73
N ALA A 94 8.71 -0.45 21.45
CA ALA A 94 10.05 -0.57 20.86
C ALA A 94 10.64 -2.01 20.79
N ALA A 95 9.85 -3.05 21.04
CA ALA A 95 10.31 -4.43 20.84
C ALA A 95 10.06 -4.91 19.40
N VAL A 96 11.03 -5.65 18.87
CA VAL A 96 10.94 -6.35 17.58
C VAL A 96 10.25 -7.69 17.80
N ASP A 97 9.23 -8.02 17.01
CA ASP A 97 8.51 -9.28 17.08
C ASP A 97 8.32 -9.90 15.69
N ALA A 98 9.02 -11.00 15.42
CA ALA A 98 8.88 -11.75 14.17
C ALA A 98 7.43 -12.20 13.91
N HIS A 99 6.61 -12.41 14.95
CA HIS A 99 5.22 -12.80 14.79
C HIS A 99 4.35 -11.64 14.26
N SER A 100 4.57 -10.42 14.75
CA SER A 100 3.93 -9.22 14.19
C SER A 100 4.41 -8.97 12.75
N GLY A 101 5.69 -9.21 12.47
CA GLY A 101 6.27 -9.19 11.13
C GLY A 101 5.60 -10.19 10.17
N LEU A 102 5.32 -11.41 10.62
CA LEU A 102 4.62 -12.42 9.84
C LEU A 102 3.18 -12.01 9.52
N LEU A 103 2.48 -11.40 10.47
CA LEU A 103 1.12 -10.88 10.24
C LEU A 103 1.12 -9.74 9.21
N ALA A 104 2.05 -8.80 9.35
CA ALA A 104 2.24 -7.70 8.41
C ALA A 104 2.50 -8.23 6.98
N TRP A 105 3.37 -9.24 6.85
CA TRP A 105 3.64 -9.89 5.58
C TRP A 105 2.40 -10.57 5.01
N ARG A 106 1.70 -11.42 5.77
CA ARG A 106 0.48 -12.09 5.30
C ARG A 106 -0.60 -11.11 4.84
N SER A 107 -0.77 -10.01 5.57
CA SER A 107 -1.69 -8.95 5.20
C SER A 107 -1.28 -8.28 3.88
N LEU A 108 0.00 -7.93 3.72
CA LEU A 108 0.53 -7.35 2.48
C LEU A 108 0.38 -8.31 1.29
N GLU A 109 0.73 -9.59 1.48
CA GLU A 109 0.62 -10.63 0.47
C GLU A 109 -0.81 -10.75 -0.04
N ARG A 110 -1.77 -10.85 0.90
CA ARG A 110 -3.18 -10.96 0.55
C ARG A 110 -3.71 -9.68 -0.10
N ALA A 111 -3.30 -8.51 0.38
CA ALA A 111 -3.68 -7.24 -0.22
C ALA A 111 -3.21 -7.12 -1.69
N VAL A 112 -1.99 -7.58 -1.98
CA VAL A 112 -1.44 -7.61 -3.34
C VAL A 112 -2.21 -8.60 -4.22
N ASP A 113 -2.50 -9.81 -3.73
CA ASP A 113 -3.30 -10.79 -4.48
C ASP A 113 -4.66 -10.21 -4.86
N LEU A 114 -5.36 -9.61 -3.90
CA LEU A 114 -6.67 -9.01 -4.15
C LEU A 114 -6.61 -7.93 -5.23
N VAL A 115 -5.56 -7.10 -5.26
CA VAL A 115 -5.40 -6.06 -6.29
C VAL A 115 -5.07 -6.67 -7.65
N LEU A 116 -4.21 -7.70 -7.70
CA LEU A 116 -3.82 -8.38 -8.94
C LEU A 116 -4.95 -9.21 -9.54
N GLU A 117 -5.84 -9.78 -8.73
CA GLU A 117 -7.03 -10.52 -9.16
C GLU A 117 -8.05 -9.60 -9.87
N ASN A 118 -8.07 -8.30 -9.55
CA ASN A 118 -9.05 -7.33 -10.07
C ASN A 118 -8.36 -6.01 -10.49
N PRO A 119 -7.48 -6.05 -11.51
CA PRO A 119 -6.68 -4.91 -11.90
C PRO A 119 -7.57 -3.77 -12.42
N GLY A 120 -7.26 -2.54 -12.02
CA GLY A 120 -8.03 -1.34 -12.38
C GLY A 120 -9.29 -1.11 -11.54
N GLN A 121 -9.70 -2.09 -10.72
CA GLN A 121 -10.83 -1.94 -9.79
C GLN A 121 -10.39 -1.77 -8.34
N ARG A 122 -9.14 -2.07 -8.01
CA ARG A 122 -8.63 -2.01 -6.63
C ARG A 122 -7.33 -1.24 -6.56
N ALA A 123 -7.21 -0.42 -5.52
CA ALA A 123 -5.98 0.31 -5.19
C ALA A 123 -5.38 -0.25 -3.90
N LEU A 124 -4.08 -0.49 -3.87
CA LEU A 124 -3.35 -0.87 -2.66
C LEU A 124 -2.94 0.38 -1.89
N VAL A 125 -3.26 0.43 -0.60
CA VAL A 125 -2.68 1.35 0.38
C VAL A 125 -1.94 0.53 1.41
N THR A 126 -0.68 0.86 1.67
CA THR A 126 0.15 0.12 2.63
C THR A 126 0.34 0.91 3.91
N ALA A 127 -0.04 0.34 5.05
CA ALA A 127 0.36 0.88 6.34
C ALA A 127 1.86 0.58 6.61
N PRO A 128 2.54 1.38 7.47
CA PRO A 128 3.97 1.21 7.74
C PRO A 128 4.31 -0.16 8.32
N ILE A 129 5.48 -0.68 7.94
CA ILE A 129 6.02 -1.97 8.42
C ILE A 129 7.29 -1.77 9.25
N HIS A 130 7.57 -2.72 10.14
CA HIS A 130 8.86 -2.83 10.81
C HIS A 130 9.77 -3.82 10.05
N LYS A 131 10.72 -3.28 9.27
CA LYS A 131 11.54 -4.07 8.34
C LYS A 131 12.28 -5.23 9.01
N LEU A 132 12.86 -5.00 10.19
CA LEU A 132 13.59 -6.04 10.92
C LEU A 132 12.65 -7.15 11.41
N ALA A 133 11.43 -6.82 11.83
CA ALA A 133 10.45 -7.82 12.29
C ALA A 133 9.98 -8.69 11.11
N MET A 134 9.71 -8.07 9.96
CA MET A 134 9.39 -8.82 8.74
C MET A 134 10.56 -9.70 8.28
N HIS A 135 11.79 -9.20 8.35
CA HIS A 135 12.98 -9.98 8.00
C HIS A 135 13.17 -11.19 8.93
N GLU A 136 12.99 -11.03 10.24
CA GLU A 136 12.99 -12.14 11.20
C GLU A 136 11.85 -13.15 10.93
N ALA A 137 10.74 -12.70 10.32
CA ALA A 137 9.66 -13.56 9.85
C ALA A 137 9.96 -14.26 8.50
N GLY A 138 11.11 -14.00 7.88
CA GLY A 138 11.54 -14.57 6.59
C GLY A 138 11.25 -13.70 5.36
N PHE A 139 10.79 -12.45 5.54
CA PHE A 139 10.58 -11.52 4.45
C PHE A 139 11.93 -11.04 3.87
N ARG A 140 12.25 -11.49 2.65
CA ARG A 140 13.56 -11.29 2.03
C ARG A 140 13.76 -9.94 1.34
N TRP A 141 12.70 -9.15 1.19
CA TRP A 141 12.77 -7.88 0.45
C TRP A 141 13.15 -6.71 1.36
N PRO A 142 13.89 -5.71 0.85
CA PRO A 142 14.23 -4.50 1.61
C PRO A 142 13.03 -3.67 2.07
N GLY A 143 11.88 -3.81 1.41
CA GLY A 143 10.65 -3.10 1.74
C GLY A 143 9.51 -3.39 0.76
N HIS A 144 8.47 -2.55 0.83
CA HIS A 144 7.28 -2.69 -0.03
C HIS A 144 7.61 -2.52 -1.50
N THR A 145 8.42 -1.53 -1.88
CA THR A 145 8.68 -1.23 -3.29
C THR A 145 9.27 -2.43 -4.01
N GLU A 146 10.33 -3.03 -3.47
CA GLU A 146 11.00 -4.17 -4.08
C GLU A 146 10.08 -5.41 -4.13
N TYR A 147 9.28 -5.63 -3.07
CA TYR A 147 8.29 -6.69 -3.05
C TYR A 147 7.21 -6.52 -4.12
N LEU A 148 6.70 -5.30 -4.27
CA LEU A 148 5.64 -4.97 -5.22
C LEU A 148 6.15 -5.00 -6.67
N GLU A 149 7.39 -4.61 -6.92
CA GLU A 149 8.03 -4.73 -8.23
C GLU A 149 8.16 -6.19 -8.66
N GLU A 150 8.59 -7.07 -7.74
CA GLU A 150 8.67 -8.53 -8.00
C GLU A 150 7.28 -9.12 -8.23
N ARG A 151 6.30 -8.84 -7.34
CA ARG A 151 4.94 -9.38 -7.43
C ARG A 151 4.16 -8.85 -8.63
N GLY A 152 4.36 -7.58 -8.98
CA GLY A 152 3.68 -6.94 -10.10
C GLY A 152 4.20 -7.36 -11.46
N GLY A 153 5.46 -7.84 -11.55
CA GLY A 153 6.04 -8.38 -12.79
C GLY A 153 6.20 -7.37 -13.94
N LYS A 154 6.09 -6.06 -13.66
CA LYS A 154 6.15 -4.97 -14.66
C LYS A 154 7.47 -4.20 -14.68
N GLY A 155 8.49 -4.72 -14.00
CA GLY A 155 9.77 -4.05 -13.84
C GLY A 155 9.74 -2.92 -12.79
N PRO A 156 10.79 -2.09 -12.74
CA PRO A 156 10.93 -1.09 -11.68
C PRO A 156 9.86 0.00 -11.79
N GLY A 157 9.25 0.33 -10.66
CA GLY A 157 8.21 1.35 -10.56
C GLY A 157 8.78 2.77 -10.58
N LEU A 158 7.90 3.77 -10.52
CA LEU A 158 8.27 5.17 -10.33
C LEU A 158 7.85 5.59 -8.92
N MET A 159 8.82 5.96 -8.07
CA MET A 159 8.49 6.60 -6.80
C MET A 159 8.01 8.01 -7.10
N TRP A 160 6.77 8.30 -6.73
CA TRP A 160 6.09 9.54 -7.06
C TRP A 160 5.43 10.12 -5.82
N MET A 161 5.87 11.30 -5.40
CA MET A 161 5.23 12.06 -4.33
C MET A 161 4.25 13.02 -4.97
N HIS A 162 2.96 12.72 -4.82
CA HIS A 162 1.87 13.53 -5.35
C HIS A 162 1.26 14.40 -4.25
N GLY A 163 1.13 15.70 -4.50
CA GLY A 163 0.43 16.62 -3.62
C GLY A 163 -0.35 17.67 -4.43
N PRO A 164 -1.27 18.40 -3.79
CA PRO A 164 -2.19 19.31 -4.48
C PRO A 164 -1.51 20.50 -5.17
N ARG A 165 -0.26 20.82 -4.80
CA ARG A 165 0.50 21.94 -5.35
C ARG A 165 1.72 21.51 -6.18
N LEU A 166 2.22 20.30 -5.94
CA LEU A 166 3.46 19.82 -6.51
C LEU A 166 3.44 18.30 -6.54
N SER A 167 3.86 17.75 -7.68
CA SER A 167 4.16 16.34 -7.85
C SER A 167 5.62 16.17 -8.23
N VAL A 168 6.32 15.23 -7.59
CA VAL A 168 7.73 14.95 -7.86
C VAL A 168 7.92 13.45 -8.05
N GLY A 169 8.34 13.05 -9.24
CA GLY A 169 8.82 11.71 -9.54
C GLY A 169 10.33 11.62 -9.36
N LEU A 170 10.83 10.53 -8.77
CA LEU A 170 12.25 10.30 -8.58
C LEU A 170 12.81 9.39 -9.69
N LEU A 171 13.89 9.84 -10.34
CA LEU A 171 14.66 9.01 -11.26
C LEU A 171 15.42 7.92 -10.49
N CYS A 172 16.11 8.33 -9.42
CA CYS A 172 16.86 7.49 -8.52
C CYS A 172 16.26 7.57 -7.10
N ASN A 173 16.18 6.44 -6.42
CA ASN A 173 15.65 6.36 -5.05
C ASN A 173 16.80 6.42 -4.02
N HIS A 174 16.87 5.45 -3.12
CA HIS A 174 17.84 5.37 -2.03
C HIS A 174 19.24 4.93 -2.52
N LEU A 175 19.93 5.77 -3.29
CA LEU A 175 21.32 5.57 -3.72
C LEU A 175 22.26 6.51 -2.96
N PRO A 176 23.51 6.09 -2.67
CA PRO A 176 24.56 7.01 -2.27
C PRO A 176 24.75 8.10 -3.32
N ILE A 177 24.99 9.35 -2.89
CA ILE A 177 25.09 10.51 -3.79
C ILE A 177 26.14 10.30 -4.89
N LYS A 178 27.28 9.69 -4.54
CA LYS A 178 28.35 9.37 -5.50
C LYS A 178 27.93 8.45 -6.65
N ASP A 179 26.86 7.67 -6.47
CA ASP A 179 26.39 6.69 -7.45
C ASP A 179 25.22 7.24 -8.30
N VAL A 180 24.67 8.41 -7.94
CA VAL A 180 23.52 9.01 -8.63
C VAL A 180 23.84 9.33 -10.08
N ALA A 181 24.98 9.99 -10.35
CA ALA A 181 25.35 10.39 -11.70
C ALA A 181 25.46 9.19 -12.66
N ALA A 182 25.99 8.06 -12.18
CA ALA A 182 26.12 6.84 -12.96
C ALA A 182 24.77 6.14 -13.22
N ALA A 183 23.78 6.33 -12.34
CA ALA A 183 22.44 5.75 -12.48
C ALA A 183 21.55 6.52 -13.47
N VAL A 184 21.91 7.77 -13.80
CA VAL A 184 21.23 8.57 -14.81
C VAL A 184 21.70 8.13 -16.21
N THR A 185 20.86 7.35 -16.88
CA THR A 185 21.13 6.85 -18.24
C THR A 185 19.92 7.15 -19.13
N ALA A 186 20.13 7.14 -20.44
CA ALA A 186 19.02 7.34 -21.39
C ALA A 186 17.90 6.30 -21.21
N SER A 187 18.25 5.05 -20.85
CA SER A 187 17.27 3.98 -20.64
C SER A 187 16.48 4.18 -19.34
N THR A 188 17.16 4.51 -18.22
CA THR A 188 16.49 4.75 -16.94
C THR A 188 15.60 5.99 -17.03
N LEU A 189 16.06 7.06 -17.67
CA LEU A 189 15.28 8.28 -17.88
C LEU A 189 14.05 8.02 -18.76
N ALA A 190 14.21 7.38 -19.92
CA ALA A 190 13.11 7.08 -20.82
C ALA A 190 12.04 6.18 -20.16
N HIS A 191 12.47 5.20 -19.35
CA HIS A 191 11.55 4.33 -18.61
C HIS A 191 10.69 5.13 -17.61
N LYS A 192 11.32 5.95 -16.75
CA LYS A 192 10.61 6.74 -15.74
C LYS A 192 9.69 7.79 -16.37
N ILE A 193 10.12 8.45 -17.45
CA ILE A 193 9.27 9.40 -18.19
C ILE A 193 8.04 8.70 -18.75
N ARG A 194 8.17 7.49 -19.34
CA ARG A 194 7.00 6.74 -19.85
C ARG A 194 6.01 6.40 -18.74
N LEU A 195 6.49 5.98 -17.57
CA LEU A 195 5.63 5.72 -16.41
C LEU A 195 4.92 6.99 -15.93
N ALA A 196 5.63 8.12 -15.85
CA ALA A 196 5.05 9.41 -15.49
C ALA A 196 3.97 9.85 -16.48
N CYS A 197 4.25 9.81 -17.79
CA CYS A 197 3.28 10.15 -18.81
C CYS A 197 2.08 9.21 -18.83
N ALA A 198 2.28 7.91 -18.55
CA ALA A 198 1.18 6.96 -18.40
C ALA A 198 0.29 7.34 -17.21
N PHE A 199 0.89 7.61 -16.05
CA PHE A 199 0.17 8.04 -14.85
C PHE A 199 -0.67 9.31 -15.10
N LEU A 200 -0.07 10.33 -15.71
CA LEU A 200 -0.77 11.59 -16.02
C LEU A 200 -1.97 11.36 -16.96
N ARG A 201 -1.78 10.57 -18.03
CA ARG A 201 -2.87 10.21 -18.96
C ARG A 201 -3.99 9.42 -18.28
N ASP A 202 -3.63 8.40 -17.51
CA ASP A 202 -4.59 7.49 -16.87
C ASP A 202 -5.45 8.21 -15.81
N HIS A 203 -4.94 9.30 -15.24
CA HIS A 203 -5.64 10.13 -14.27
C HIS A 203 -6.22 11.42 -14.86
N GLY A 204 -6.16 11.61 -16.19
CA GLY A 204 -6.67 12.80 -16.87
C GLY A 204 -5.99 14.10 -16.44
N ILE A 205 -4.74 14.03 -15.99
CA ILE A 205 -3.95 15.19 -15.55
C ILE A 205 -3.27 15.80 -16.78
N ASP A 206 -3.76 16.97 -17.20
CA ASP A 206 -3.21 17.74 -18.32
C ASP A 206 -2.20 18.78 -17.82
N ASP A 207 -1.05 18.29 -17.32
CA ASP A 207 0.06 19.10 -16.81
C ASP A 207 1.36 18.83 -17.58
N GLU A 208 2.24 19.82 -17.61
CA GLU A 208 3.58 19.67 -18.18
C GLU A 208 4.50 18.86 -17.27
N LEU A 209 5.00 17.72 -17.78
CA LEU A 209 6.10 17.00 -17.15
C LEU A 209 7.42 17.76 -17.36
N ARG A 210 7.98 18.31 -16.29
CA ARG A 210 9.29 18.98 -16.31
C ARG A 210 10.37 18.07 -15.74
N VAL A 211 11.51 18.04 -16.43
CA VAL A 211 12.68 17.23 -16.04
C VAL A 211 13.74 18.17 -15.47
N LEU A 212 14.20 17.88 -14.25
CA LEU A 212 15.32 18.59 -13.64
C LEU A 212 16.64 18.09 -14.23
N GLY A 213 17.58 19.00 -14.45
CA GLY A 213 18.95 18.64 -14.78
C GLY A 213 19.66 17.96 -13.60
N LEU A 214 20.70 17.19 -13.90
CA LEU A 214 21.47 16.48 -12.89
C LEU A 214 22.44 17.43 -12.19
N ASP A 215 23.04 18.34 -12.96
CA ASP A 215 24.06 19.25 -12.46
C ASP A 215 23.44 20.60 -12.09
N PRO A 216 24.13 21.38 -11.24
CA PRO A 216 23.75 22.78 -11.02
C PRO A 216 23.71 23.52 -12.36
N HIS A 217 22.66 24.30 -12.58
CA HIS A 217 22.41 25.01 -13.85
C HIS A 217 22.09 24.09 -15.05
N ALA A 218 21.58 22.89 -14.75
CA ALA A 218 21.04 21.84 -15.63
C ALA A 218 22.04 20.75 -16.03
#